data_AF-A0A6A3PE91-F1
#
_entry.id   AF-A0A6A3PE91-F1
#
_cell.length_a   1.000
_cell.length_b   1.000
_cell.length_c   1.000
_cell.angle_alpha   90.00
_cell.angle_beta   90.00
_cell.angle_gamma   90.00
#
_symmetry.space_group_name_H-M   'P 1'
#
loop_
_entity.id
_entity.type
_entity.pdbx_description
1 polymer ?
#
loop_
_entity_poly.entity_id
_entity_poly.type
_entity_poly.pdbx_seq_one_letter_code
_entity_poly.pdbx_strand_id
1 'polypeptide(L)'
;MWFRFTKAYRAENGADIFPEDRIYHLLRTEVPEKELALALEGLKQIPDVKNLAADVQKYQLKFWVSEKETPASIAKLLGTPLNPTLTERGPKDAILSQFTNLLLGSEKKLTRSTPIH
;
A
#
# COMPACT_ATOMS: atom_id res chain seq x y z
N MET A 1 0.55 -16.01 -11.39
CA MET A 1 0.65 -15.89 -12.85
C MET A 1 0.41 -14.44 -13.32
N TRP A 2 -0.68 -13.78 -12.92
CA TRP A 2 -1.03 -12.42 -13.40
C TRP A 2 0.01 -11.32 -13.10
N PHE A 3 0.55 -11.23 -11.88
CA PHE A 3 1.52 -10.17 -11.53
C PHE A 3 2.82 -10.22 -12.37
N ARG A 4 3.27 -11.43 -12.75
CA ARG A 4 4.41 -11.61 -13.65
C ARG A 4 4.09 -11.16 -15.07
N PHE A 5 2.89 -11.49 -15.56
CA PHE A 5 2.39 -10.99 -16.84
C PHE A 5 2.33 -9.47 -16.86
N THR A 6 1.73 -8.85 -15.84
CA THR A 6 1.64 -7.38 -15.72
C THR A 6 3.02 -6.74 -15.72
N LYS A 7 4.00 -7.31 -14.99
CA LYS A 7 5.39 -6.84 -15.00
C LYS A 7 5.99 -6.93 -16.41
N ALA A 8 5.85 -8.05 -17.10
CA ALA A 8 6.38 -8.24 -18.46
C ALA A 8 5.75 -7.26 -19.46
N TYR A 9 4.42 -7.11 -19.41
CA TYR A 9 3.68 -6.15 -20.24
C TYR A 9 4.19 -4.71 -20.05
N ARG A 10 4.39 -4.28 -18.80
CA ARG A 10 4.94 -2.94 -18.49
C ARG A 10 6.39 -2.78 -18.94
N ALA A 11 7.19 -3.85 -18.90
CA ALA A 11 8.57 -3.81 -19.37
C ALA A 11 8.67 -3.67 -20.90
N GLU A 12 7.73 -4.25 -21.64
CA GLU A 12 7.68 -4.17 -23.10
C GLU A 12 7.06 -2.87 -23.62
N ASN A 13 6.03 -2.36 -22.94
CA ASN A 13 5.19 -1.28 -23.47
C ASN A 13 5.43 0.07 -22.77
N GLY A 14 5.97 0.05 -21.55
CA GLY A 14 6.12 1.25 -20.71
C GLY A 14 5.31 1.15 -19.42
N ALA A 15 5.92 1.60 -18.32
CA ALA A 15 5.32 1.58 -17.00
C ALA A 15 4.12 2.54 -16.85
N ASP A 16 4.06 3.55 -17.69
CA ASP A 16 3.04 4.60 -17.79
C ASP A 16 1.75 4.15 -18.49
N ILE A 17 1.81 3.09 -19.31
CA ILE A 17 0.63 2.53 -19.98
C ILE A 17 -0.27 1.77 -19.02
N PHE A 18 0.32 1.13 -18.00
CA PHE A 18 -0.42 0.43 -16.95
C PHE A 18 0.16 0.76 -15.56
N PRO A 19 -0.11 2.00 -15.09
CA PRO A 19 0.47 2.53 -13.85
C PRO A 19 -0.11 1.88 -12.59
N GLU A 20 0.55 2.12 -11.45
CA GLU A 20 0.23 1.50 -10.17
C GLU A 20 -1.21 1.76 -9.70
N ASP A 21 -1.74 2.96 -9.95
CA ASP A 21 -3.10 3.37 -9.63
C ASP A 21 -4.13 2.55 -10.41
N ARG A 22 -3.90 2.36 -11.71
CA ARG A 22 -4.76 1.53 -12.57
C ARG A 22 -4.71 0.07 -12.14
N ILE A 23 -3.52 -0.46 -11.82
CA ILE A 23 -3.37 -1.81 -11.28
C ILE A 23 -4.17 -1.97 -9.99
N TYR A 24 -3.98 -1.05 -9.03
CA TYR A 24 -4.67 -1.09 -7.76
C TYR A 24 -6.19 -0.99 -7.91
N HIS A 25 -6.67 -0.04 -8.71
CA HIS A 25 -8.10 0.14 -8.95
C HIS A 25 -8.75 -1.05 -9.65
N LEU A 26 -8.03 -1.72 -10.55
CA LEU A 26 -8.51 -2.98 -11.11
C LEU A 26 -8.59 -4.07 -10.04
N LEU A 27 -7.50 -4.30 -9.29
CA LEU A 27 -7.44 -5.40 -8.32
C LEU A 27 -8.47 -5.26 -7.19
N ARG A 28 -8.74 -4.05 -6.70
CA ARG A 28 -9.72 -3.82 -5.63
C ARG A 28 -11.19 -4.04 -6.05
N THR A 29 -11.46 -4.18 -7.35
CA THR A 29 -12.80 -4.57 -7.84
C THR A 29 -13.04 -6.07 -7.73
N GLU A 30 -11.96 -6.87 -7.75
CA GLU A 30 -12.02 -8.33 -7.75
C GLU A 30 -11.63 -8.94 -6.41
N VAL A 31 -10.80 -8.24 -5.62
CA VAL A 31 -10.22 -8.73 -4.37
C VAL A 31 -10.61 -7.79 -3.22
N PRO A 32 -11.14 -8.32 -2.10
CA PRO A 32 -11.40 -7.52 -0.91
C PRO A 32 -10.16 -6.74 -0.43
N GLU A 33 -10.34 -5.49 -0.01
CA GLU A 33 -9.25 -4.55 0.31
C GLU A 33 -8.19 -5.14 1.28
N LYS A 34 -8.65 -5.86 2.31
CA LYS A 34 -7.78 -6.56 3.27
C LYS A 34 -6.92 -7.64 2.60
N GLU A 35 -7.54 -8.47 1.78
CA GLU A 35 -6.86 -9.58 1.09
C GLU A 35 -5.88 -9.04 0.07
N LEU A 36 -6.25 -7.97 -0.64
CA LEU A 36 -5.36 -7.27 -1.56
C LEU A 36 -4.12 -6.71 -0.84
N ALA A 37 -4.30 -6.02 0.30
CA ALA A 37 -3.18 -5.49 1.07
C ALA A 37 -2.21 -6.59 1.54
N LEU A 38 -2.76 -7.71 2.02
CA LEU A 38 -1.97 -8.87 2.45
C LEU A 38 -1.25 -9.56 1.28
N ALA A 39 -1.92 -9.69 0.13
CA ALA A 39 -1.34 -10.26 -1.08
C ALA A 39 -0.16 -9.41 -1.55
N LEU A 40 -0.31 -8.08 -1.60
CA LEU A 40 0.77 -7.16 -1.98
C LEU A 40 1.96 -7.23 -1.00
N GLU A 41 1.70 -7.30 0.32
CA GLU A 41 2.77 -7.48 1.30
C GLU A 41 3.51 -8.82 1.13
N GLY A 42 2.79 -9.90 0.84
CA GLY A 42 3.38 -11.21 0.55
C GLY A 42 4.21 -11.21 -0.72
N LEU A 43 3.72 -10.57 -1.79
CA LEU A 43 4.41 -10.49 -3.08
C LEU A 43 5.74 -9.73 -3.00
N LYS A 44 5.91 -8.82 -2.03
CA LYS A 44 7.20 -8.15 -1.77
C LYS A 44 8.33 -9.11 -1.36
N GLN A 45 8.00 -10.32 -0.92
CA GLN A 45 8.99 -11.35 -0.58
C GLN A 45 9.46 -12.15 -1.80
N ILE A 46 8.82 -11.99 -2.96
CA ILE A 46 9.16 -12.71 -4.19
C ILE A 46 10.04 -11.79 -5.06
N PRO A 47 11.34 -12.08 -5.24
CA PRO A 47 12.28 -11.14 -5.89
C PRO A 47 11.83 -10.66 -7.27
N ASP A 48 11.21 -11.53 -8.05
CA ASP A 48 10.75 -11.23 -9.40
C ASP A 48 9.65 -10.16 -9.44
N VAL A 49 8.69 -10.18 -8.51
CA VAL A 49 7.53 -9.25 -8.52
C VAL A 49 7.59 -8.21 -7.41
N LYS A 50 8.64 -8.25 -6.59
CA LYS A 50 8.83 -7.41 -5.40
C LYS A 50 8.62 -5.92 -5.69
N ASN A 51 9.27 -5.41 -6.72
CA ASN A 51 9.22 -3.97 -7.02
C ASN A 51 7.81 -3.53 -7.42
N LEU A 52 7.18 -4.27 -8.35
CA LEU A 52 5.81 -4.01 -8.77
C LEU A 52 4.84 -4.07 -7.58
N ALA A 53 4.99 -5.06 -6.71
CA ALA A 53 4.13 -5.20 -5.54
C ALA A 53 4.33 -4.05 -4.54
N ALA A 54 5.58 -3.64 -4.30
CA ALA A 54 5.91 -2.52 -3.44
C ALA A 54 5.34 -1.20 -3.98
N ASP A 55 5.41 -0.97 -5.30
CA ASP A 55 4.93 0.25 -5.93
C ASP A 55 3.40 0.34 -5.89
N VAL A 56 2.70 -0.76 -6.19
CA VAL A 56 1.23 -0.85 -6.08
C VAL A 56 0.79 -0.71 -4.62
N GLN A 57 1.48 -1.34 -3.66
CA GLN A 57 1.15 -1.19 -2.25
C GLN A 57 1.39 0.23 -1.75
N LYS A 58 2.47 0.88 -2.20
CA LYS A 58 2.73 2.29 -1.90
C LYS A 58 1.61 3.19 -2.42
N TYR A 59 1.03 2.89 -3.59
CA TYR A 59 -0.15 3.58 -4.06
C TYR A 59 -1.36 3.33 -3.16
N GLN A 60 -1.67 2.06 -2.82
CA GLN A 60 -2.75 1.71 -1.89
C GLN A 60 -2.67 2.51 -0.57
N LEU A 61 -1.48 2.58 0.04
CA LEU A 61 -1.28 3.32 1.29
C LEU A 61 -1.54 4.82 1.13
N LYS A 62 -1.08 5.42 0.03
CA LYS A 62 -1.36 6.84 -0.28
C LYS A 62 -2.84 7.08 -0.53
N PHE A 63 -3.51 6.14 -1.18
CA PHE A 63 -4.95 6.19 -1.42
C PHE A 63 -5.73 6.16 -0.09
N TRP A 64 -5.37 5.30 0.85
CA TRP A 64 -5.97 5.33 2.19
C TRP A 64 -5.74 6.67 2.91
N VAL A 65 -4.56 7.27 2.77
CA VAL A 65 -4.31 8.62 3.31
C VAL A 65 -5.22 9.67 2.64
N SER A 66 -5.42 9.62 1.32
CA SER A 66 -6.33 10.55 0.64
C SER A 66 -7.80 10.36 1.01
N GLU A 67 -8.20 9.12 1.32
CA GLU A 67 -9.53 8.79 1.86
C GLU A 67 -9.68 9.15 3.34
N LYS A 68 -8.67 9.79 3.95
CA LYS A 68 -8.64 10.20 5.36
C LYS A 68 -8.79 9.03 6.33
N GLU A 69 -8.30 7.86 5.93
CA GLU A 69 -8.25 6.70 6.82
C GLU A 69 -7.37 6.99 8.04
N THR A 70 -7.71 6.36 9.16
CA THR A 70 -6.94 6.48 10.40
C THR A 70 -6.25 5.16 10.72
N PRO A 71 -5.16 5.17 11.52
CA PRO A 71 -4.52 3.93 11.95
C PRO A 71 -5.50 2.95 12.62
N ALA A 72 -6.50 3.45 13.36
CA ALA A 72 -7.55 2.64 13.97
C ALA A 72 -8.48 1.99 12.94
N SER A 73 -8.86 2.73 11.88
CA SER A 73 -9.67 2.19 10.78
C SER A 73 -8.92 1.09 10.02
N ILE A 74 -7.64 1.32 9.68
CA ILE A 74 -6.80 0.34 8.99
C ILE A 74 -6.52 -0.88 9.88
N ALA A 75 -6.29 -0.70 11.18
CA ALA A 75 -6.14 -1.81 12.13
C ALA A 75 -7.41 -2.69 12.15
N LYS A 76 -8.60 -2.07 12.17
CA LYS A 76 -9.88 -2.76 12.08
C LYS A 76 -10.05 -3.50 10.75
N LEU A 77 -9.71 -2.85 9.62
CA LEU A 77 -9.74 -3.47 8.29
C LEU A 77 -8.86 -4.73 8.23
N LEU A 78 -7.65 -4.66 8.77
CA LEU A 78 -6.70 -5.77 8.76
C LEU A 78 -7.05 -6.85 9.81
N GLY A 79 -7.87 -6.51 10.82
CA GLY A 79 -8.12 -7.35 11.97
C GLY A 79 -6.83 -7.62 12.74
N THR A 80 -6.14 -6.54 13.13
CA THR A 80 -4.95 -6.53 14.00
C THR A 80 -5.15 -5.46 15.10
N PRO A 81 -4.57 -5.62 16.30
CA PRO A 81 -4.53 -4.54 17.29
C PRO A 81 -3.82 -3.28 16.75
N LEU A 82 -4.23 -2.10 17.24
CA LEU A 82 -3.61 -0.83 16.88
C LEU A 82 -2.12 -0.77 17.25
N ASN A 83 -1.78 -1.34 18.40
CA ASN A 83 -0.42 -1.42 18.93
C ASN A 83 -0.05 -2.90 19.08
N PRO A 84 0.43 -3.56 18.01
CA PRO A 84 0.82 -4.96 18.09
C PRO A 84 2.02 -5.11 19.03
N THR A 85 1.96 -6.10 19.92
CA THR A 85 3.09 -6.47 20.79
C THR A 85 4.26 -7.00 19.97
N LEU A 86 5.49 -6.83 20.46
CA LEU A 86 6.76 -7.21 19.78
C LEU A 86 6.82 -8.67 19.28
N THR A 87 5.96 -9.54 19.79
CA THR A 87 5.89 -10.98 19.52
C THR A 87 5.15 -11.35 18.22
N GLU A 88 4.31 -10.46 17.66
CA GLU A 88 3.59 -10.68 16.40
C GLU A 88 3.96 -9.60 15.40
N ARG A 89 5.10 -9.75 14.71
CA ARG A 89 5.46 -8.89 13.57
C ARG A 89 4.99 -9.57 12.27
N GLY A 90 3.68 -9.65 12.10
CA GLY A 90 3.04 -10.24 10.92
C GLY A 90 2.92 -9.25 9.75
N PRO A 91 2.43 -9.72 8.58
CA PRO A 91 2.20 -8.86 7.42
C PRO A 91 1.20 -7.73 7.70
N LYS A 92 0.20 -7.96 8.56
CA LYS A 92 -0.77 -6.92 8.97
C LYS A 92 -0.10 -5.77 9.70
N ASP A 93 0.81 -6.08 10.61
CA ASP A 93 1.50 -5.10 11.44
C ASP A 93 2.50 -4.29 10.62
N ALA A 94 3.16 -4.96 9.66
CA ALA A 94 3.99 -4.30 8.66
C ALA A 94 3.18 -3.30 7.82
N ILE A 95 1.99 -3.67 7.36
CA ILE A 95 1.09 -2.78 6.59
C ILE A 95 0.64 -1.59 7.46
N LEU A 96 0.16 -1.85 8.67
CA LEU A 96 -0.30 -0.81 9.59
C LEU A 96 0.82 0.17 9.96
N SER A 97 2.04 -0.33 10.16
CA SER A 97 3.21 0.50 10.46
C SER A 97 3.61 1.37 9.26
N GLN A 98 3.62 0.80 8.04
CA GLN A 98 3.90 1.54 6.82
C GLN A 98 2.87 2.66 6.59
N PHE A 99 1.58 2.35 6.76
CA PHE A 99 0.50 3.33 6.68
C PHE A 99 0.67 4.47 7.69
N THR A 100 0.86 4.13 8.97
CA THR A 100 0.99 5.12 10.06
C THR A 100 2.20 6.03 9.83
N ASN A 101 3.33 5.48 9.40
CA ASN A 101 4.52 6.26 9.07
C ASN A 101 4.29 7.20 7.88
N LEU A 102 3.58 6.73 6.86
CA LEU A 102 3.24 7.55 5.69
C LEU A 102 2.30 8.70 6.06
N LEU A 103 1.27 8.43 6.87
CA LEU A 103 0.32 9.43 7.34
C LEU A 103 1.04 10.53 8.13
N LEU A 104 1.82 10.15 9.16
CA LEU A 104 2.62 11.08 9.97
C LEU A 104 3.60 11.89 9.11
N GLY A 105 4.20 11.27 8.09
CA GLY A 105 5.08 11.94 7.14
C GLY A 105 4.35 12.97 6.27
N SER A 106 3.11 12.70 5.87
CA SER A 106 2.29 13.59 5.06
C SER A 106 1.81 14.82 5.85
N GLU A 107 1.40 14.62 7.11
CA GLU A 107 0.96 15.70 8.00
C GLU A 107 2.09 16.68 8.31
N LYS A 108 3.32 16.18 8.56
CA LYS A 108 4.51 17.02 8.75
C LYS A 108 4.86 17.87 7.53
N LYS A 109 4.59 17.39 6.31
CA LYS A 109 4.80 18.18 5.10
C LYS A 109 3.76 19.28 4.98
N LEU A 110 2.51 19.00 5.33
CA LEU A 110 1.42 19.98 5.31
C LEU A 110 1.69 21.15 6.28
N THR A 111 2.14 20.85 7.50
CA THR A 111 2.42 21.90 8.51
C THR A 111 3.64 22.74 8.21
N ARG A 112 4.62 22.21 7.46
CA ARG A 112 5.80 22.97 7.02
C ARG A 112 5.53 23.88 5.81
N SER A 113 4.45 23.63 5.08
CA SER A 113 4.11 24.34 3.83
C SER A 113 3.19 25.55 4.01
N THR A 114 2.80 25.95 5.23
CA THR A 114 2.00 27.16 5.47
C THR A 114 2.92 28.39 5.56
N PRO A 115 3.00 29.28 4.55
CA PRO A 115 3.67 30.55 4.71
C PRO A 115 2.71 31.48 5.44
N ILE A 116 3.12 32.01 6.59
CA ILE A 116 2.44 33.13 7.21
C ILE A 116 2.73 34.33 6.31
N HIS A 117 1.73 34.80 5.57
CA HIS A 117 1.81 36.05 4.82
C HIS A 117 1.21 37.19 5.63
#